data_AF-A0A5B7FNG5-F1
#
_entry.id   AF-A0A5B7FNG5-F1
#
_cell.length_a   1.000
_cell.length_b   1.000
_cell.length_c   1.000
_cell.angle_alpha   90.00
_cell.angle_beta   90.00
_cell.angle_gamma   90.00
#
_symmetry.space_group_name_H-M   'P 1'
#
loop_
_entity.id
_entity.type
_entity.pdbx_description
1 polymer ?
#
loop_
_entity_poly.entity_id
_entity_poly.type
_entity_poly.pdbx_seq_one_letter_code
_entity_poly.pdbx_strand_id
1 'polypeptide(L)'
;MIGGAPDLKTHVDCVTSRRIVKLPGLIDVHVHVREPGATHKEDWASCTAAALAGGVTLICAMPNTQPPTIDLDALTLTKEVRIRLFSPLAFSSL
;
A
#
# COMPACT_ATOMS: atom_id res chain seq x y z
N MET A 1 10.84 -33.14 45.92
CA MET A 1 11.24 -32.36 44.72
C MET A 1 10.05 -32.30 43.80
N ILE A 2 9.19 -31.30 43.98
CA ILE A 2 8.02 -31.05 43.12
C ILE A 2 8.49 -30.14 41.99
N GLY A 3 8.27 -30.58 40.75
CA GLY A 3 8.71 -29.93 39.52
C GLY A 3 8.28 -28.47 39.45
N GLY A 4 9.25 -27.61 39.11
CA GLY A 4 9.04 -26.17 38.94
C GLY A 4 7.99 -25.87 37.87
N ALA A 5 7.29 -24.75 38.05
CA ALA A 5 6.27 -24.28 37.12
C ALA A 5 6.83 -24.22 35.67
N PRO A 6 6.03 -24.58 34.65
CA PRO A 6 6.46 -24.51 33.27
C PRO A 6 6.79 -23.07 32.88
N ASP A 7 7.83 -22.91 32.07
CA ASP A 7 8.32 -21.60 31.64
C ASP A 7 7.26 -20.90 30.77
N LEU A 8 6.69 -19.81 31.28
CA LEU A 8 5.62 -19.07 30.61
C LEU A 8 6.25 -18.09 29.63
N LYS A 9 6.04 -18.29 28.32
CA LYS A 9 6.43 -17.29 27.31
C LYS A 9 5.65 -16.00 27.58
N THR A 10 6.32 -15.01 28.16
CA THR A 10 5.77 -13.69 28.53
C THR A 10 5.47 -12.81 27.31
N HIS A 11 5.96 -13.20 26.12
CA HIS A 11 5.57 -12.62 24.84
C HIS A 11 4.62 -13.56 24.09
N VAL A 12 3.32 -13.35 24.29
CA VAL A 12 2.30 -13.84 23.36
C VAL A 12 2.08 -12.75 22.32
N ASP A 13 2.96 -12.69 21.31
CA ASP A 13 2.57 -12.03 20.08
C ASP A 13 1.50 -12.93 19.43
N CYS A 14 0.26 -12.45 19.37
CA CYS A 14 -0.89 -13.11 18.75
C CYS A 14 -0.64 -13.59 17.30
N VAL A 15 0.48 -13.15 16.72
CA VAL A 15 1.02 -13.52 15.42
C VAL A 15 1.51 -14.99 15.37
N THR A 16 1.81 -15.64 16.50
CA THR A 16 2.51 -16.96 16.52
C THR A 16 1.61 -18.15 16.92
N SER A 17 0.44 -18.28 16.30
CA SER A 17 -0.28 -19.58 16.28
C SER A 17 -0.48 -20.13 14.86
N ARG A 18 0.02 -19.43 13.84
CA ARG A 18 -0.09 -19.83 12.43
C ARG A 18 1.27 -19.72 11.74
N ARG A 19 1.54 -20.65 10.82
CA ARG A 19 2.72 -20.60 9.94
C ARG A 19 2.61 -19.36 9.05
N ILE A 20 3.48 -18.38 9.25
CA ILE A 20 3.52 -17.17 8.43
C ILE A 20 4.42 -17.42 7.22
N VAL A 21 3.86 -17.25 6.03
CA VAL A 21 4.61 -17.32 4.78
C VAL A 21 5.02 -15.89 4.41
N LYS A 22 6.33 -15.63 4.39
CA LYS A 22 6.88 -14.36 3.93
C LYS A 22 7.03 -14.42 2.42
N LEU A 23 6.26 -13.61 1.71
CA LEU A 23 6.32 -13.46 0.26
C LEU A 23 6.89 -12.08 -0.07
N PRO A 24 7.56 -11.92 -1.24
CA PRO A 24 7.85 -10.58 -1.75
C PRO A 24 6.54 -9.82 -1.99
N GLY A 25 6.62 -8.49 -1.92
CA GLY A 25 5.48 -7.63 -2.23
C GLY A 25 4.95 -7.88 -3.63
N LEU A 26 3.63 -7.97 -3.75
CA LEU A 26 2.97 -8.23 -5.03
C LEU A 26 3.04 -6.98 -5.91
N ILE A 27 3.08 -7.21 -7.22
CA ILE A 27 3.08 -6.16 -8.24
C ILE A 27 1.79 -6.29 -9.02
N ASP A 28 0.98 -5.24 -9.00
CA ASP A 28 -0.22 -5.15 -9.82
C ASP A 28 0.05 -4.29 -11.05
N VAL A 29 -0.03 -4.91 -12.22
CA VAL A 29 0.25 -4.26 -13.51
C VAL A 29 -0.97 -3.51 -14.08
N HIS A 30 -2.15 -3.66 -13.49
CA HIS A 30 -3.39 -3.12 -14.05
C HIS A 30 -4.28 -2.53 -12.96
N VAL A 31 -4.04 -1.26 -12.63
CA VAL A 31 -4.84 -0.53 -11.63
C VAL A 31 -5.45 0.73 -12.23
N HIS A 32 -6.67 1.08 -11.81
CA HIS A 32 -7.39 2.27 -12.26
C HIS A 32 -7.58 3.27 -11.12
N VAL A 33 -6.58 4.14 -10.88
CA VAL A 33 -6.58 5.07 -9.73
C VAL A 33 -7.59 6.22 -9.85
N ARG A 34 -8.15 6.45 -11.04
CA ARG A 34 -9.19 7.49 -11.33
C ARG A 34 -8.79 8.95 -11.03
N GLU A 35 -7.57 9.19 -10.59
CA GLU A 35 -6.99 10.51 -10.36
C GLU A 35 -5.76 10.73 -11.26
N PRO A 36 -5.70 11.84 -12.03
CA PRO A 36 -6.54 13.07 -11.97
C PRO A 36 -7.94 12.95 -12.59
N GLY A 37 -8.89 13.72 -12.06
CA GLY A 37 -10.21 13.98 -12.67
C GLY A 37 -11.43 13.39 -11.95
N ALA A 38 -11.38 12.15 -11.47
CA ALA A 38 -12.51 11.46 -10.86
C ALA A 38 -12.24 11.02 -9.40
N THR A 39 -11.67 11.93 -8.61
CA THR A 39 -11.34 11.74 -7.18
C THR A 39 -12.53 11.37 -6.30
N HIS A 40 -13.76 11.62 -6.74
CA HIS A 40 -14.97 11.17 -6.05
C HIS A 40 -15.16 9.64 -6.05
N LYS A 41 -14.48 8.91 -6.94
CA LYS A 41 -14.54 7.44 -7.00
C LYS A 41 -13.39 6.81 -6.24
N GLU A 42 -12.19 7.29 -6.53
CA GLU A 42 -10.94 6.76 -6.00
C GLU A 42 -9.85 7.83 -6.13
N ASP A 43 -8.98 7.90 -5.13
CA ASP A 43 -7.82 8.79 -5.09
C ASP A 43 -6.53 7.95 -4.91
N TRP A 44 -5.37 8.57 -5.14
CA TRP A 44 -4.09 7.87 -4.97
C TRP A 44 -3.86 7.38 -3.53
N ALA A 45 -4.45 8.03 -2.53
CA ALA A 45 -4.28 7.69 -1.12
C ALA A 45 -5.03 6.40 -0.75
N SER A 46 -6.32 6.35 -1.05
CA SER A 46 -7.20 5.21 -0.82
C SER A 46 -6.76 3.99 -1.64
N CYS A 47 -6.41 4.20 -2.92
CA CYS A 47 -5.94 3.13 -3.79
C CYS A 47 -4.64 2.49 -3.28
N THR A 48 -3.66 3.30 -2.88
CA THR A 48 -2.38 2.77 -2.37
C THR A 48 -2.53 2.13 -0.99
N ALA A 49 -3.39 2.68 -0.12
CA ALA A 49 -3.72 2.06 1.16
C ALA A 49 -4.40 0.69 0.98
N ALA A 50 -5.34 0.59 0.03
CA ALA A 50 -5.97 -0.68 -0.32
C ALA A 50 -4.98 -1.69 -0.90
N ALA A 51 -4.06 -1.25 -1.77
CA ALA A 51 -3.00 -2.08 -2.32
C ALA A 51 -2.08 -2.63 -1.21
N LEU A 52 -1.63 -1.77 -0.29
CA LEU A 52 -0.78 -2.18 0.83
C LEU A 52 -1.49 -3.17 1.76
N ALA A 53 -2.77 -2.95 2.06
CA ALA A 53 -3.57 -3.90 2.85
C ALA A 53 -3.72 -5.26 2.15
N GLY A 54 -3.72 -5.30 0.82
CA GLY A 54 -3.72 -6.51 0.00
C GLY A 54 -2.34 -7.16 -0.21
N GLY A 55 -1.25 -6.56 0.31
CA GLY A 55 0.10 -7.06 0.10
C GLY A 55 0.73 -6.68 -1.24
N VAL A 56 0.13 -5.73 -1.96
CA VAL A 56 0.68 -5.14 -3.20
C VAL A 56 1.54 -3.94 -2.84
N THR A 57 2.80 -3.96 -3.29
CA THR A 57 3.79 -2.92 -2.99
C THR A 57 4.08 -2.02 -4.20
N LEU A 58 3.69 -2.44 -5.40
CA LEU A 58 3.86 -1.67 -6.63
C LEU A 58 2.61 -1.79 -7.48
N ILE A 59 2.10 -0.65 -7.96
CA ILE A 59 0.95 -0.58 -8.86
C ILE A 59 1.31 0.16 -10.16
N CYS A 60 0.80 -0.33 -11.28
CA CYS A 60 0.84 0.36 -12.57
C CYS A 60 -0.54 0.95 -12.87
N ALA A 61 -0.64 2.27 -12.77
CA ALA A 61 -1.87 2.98 -13.09
C ALA A 61 -2.09 3.07 -14.61
N MET A 62 -3.29 2.70 -15.04
CA MET A 62 -3.72 2.83 -16.44
C MET A 62 -3.94 4.31 -16.81
N PRO A 63 -3.64 4.71 -18.06
CA PRO A 63 -3.68 6.11 -18.50
C PRO A 63 -5.10 6.67 -18.72
N ASN A 64 -6.15 5.98 -18.26
CA ASN A 64 -7.55 6.32 -18.48
C ASN A 64 -8.12 7.30 -17.45
N THR A 65 -7.30 8.29 -17.08
CA THR A 65 -7.66 9.41 -16.20
C THR A 65 -8.15 10.62 -17.02
N GLN A 66 -8.56 11.70 -16.35
CA GLN A 66 -8.95 12.95 -17.00
C GLN A 66 -8.14 14.11 -16.38
N PRO A 67 -7.09 14.63 -17.04
CA PRO A 67 -6.63 14.31 -18.40
C PRO A 67 -6.01 12.90 -18.54
N PRO A 68 -6.07 12.29 -19.73
CA PRO A 68 -5.42 11.00 -19.99
C PRO A 68 -3.89 11.17 -20.01
N THR A 69 -3.16 10.21 -19.44
CA THR A 69 -1.69 10.26 -19.34
C THR A 69 -1.02 9.83 -20.66
N ILE A 70 -1.11 10.67 -21.69
CA ILE A 70 -0.59 10.38 -23.04
C ILE A 70 0.55 11.32 -23.47
N ASP A 71 0.77 12.40 -22.73
CA ASP A 71 1.75 13.44 -22.99
C ASP A 71 2.62 13.72 -21.75
N LEU A 72 3.72 14.46 -21.94
CA LEU A 72 4.66 14.76 -20.87
C LEU A 72 4.05 15.62 -19.77
N ASP A 73 3.12 16.52 -20.12
CA ASP A 73 2.49 17.42 -19.15
C ASP A 73 1.52 16.64 -18.27
N ALA A 74 0.68 15.77 -18.85
CA ALA A 74 -0.17 14.87 -18.08
C ALA A 74 0.63 13.88 -17.21
N LEU A 75 1.77 13.39 -17.69
CA LEU A 75 2.67 12.56 -16.90
C LEU A 75 3.27 13.32 -15.71
N THR A 76 3.68 14.57 -15.93
CA THR A 76 4.25 15.43 -14.88
C THR A 76 3.20 15.76 -13.82
N LEU A 77 1.99 16.11 -14.24
CA LEU A 77 0.85 16.35 -13.35
C LEU A 77 0.53 15.11 -12.51
N THR A 78 0.48 13.93 -13.14
CA THR A 78 0.24 12.66 -12.43
C THR A 78 1.35 12.37 -11.42
N LYS A 79 2.61 12.65 -11.75
CA LYS A 79 3.74 12.51 -10.82
C LYS A 79 3.63 13.46 -9.64
N GLU A 80 3.25 14.72 -9.85
CA GLU A 80 3.09 15.70 -8.77
C GLU A 80 2.01 15.29 -7.78
N VAL A 81 0.85 14.87 -8.29
CA VAL A 81 -0.27 14.38 -7.46
C VAL A 81 0.15 13.14 -6.67
N ARG A 82 0.82 12.17 -7.31
CA ARG A 82 1.36 10.98 -6.66
C ARG A 82 2.41 11.29 -5.59
N ILE A 83 3.35 12.20 -5.86
CA ILE A 83 4.47 12.52 -4.96
C ILE A 83 3.97 13.15 -3.64
N ARG A 84 2.84 13.85 -3.65
CA ARG A 84 2.23 14.38 -2.41
C ARG A 84 1.91 13.27 -1.40
N LEU A 85 1.64 12.06 -1.86
CA LEU A 85 1.28 10.92 -1.00
C LEU A 85 2.47 10.03 -0.63
N PHE A 86 3.52 10.02 -1.47
CA PHE A 86 4.76 9.28 -1.22
C PHE A 86 5.91 10.20 -0.78
N SER A 87 5.59 11.35 -0.18
CA SER A 87 6.57 12.12 0.59
C SER A 87 6.96 11.29 1.82
N PRO A 88 8.25 11.12 2.14
CA PRO A 88 8.68 10.41 3.34
C PRO A 88 8.11 11.01 4.65
N LEU A 89 7.56 12.23 4.60
CA LEU A 89 6.83 12.86 5.71
C LEU A 89 5.45 12.25 6.01
N ALA A 90 4.80 11.59 5.04
CA ALA A 90 3.46 11.01 5.23
C ALA A 90 3.50 9.66 5.98
N PHE A 91 4.64 8.97 5.98
CA PHE A 91 4.82 7.69 6.68
C PHE A 91 5.20 7.85 8.16
N SER A 92 5.56 9.07 8.60
CA SER A 92 6.01 9.32 9.97
C SER A 92 4.86 9.50 10.98
N SER A 93 3.60 9.43 10.55
CA SER A 93 2.42 9.71 11.38
C SER A 93 1.43 8.53 11.47
N LEU A 94 1.88 7.31 11.19
CA LEU A 94 1.14 6.06 11.47
C LEU A 94 1.89 5.23 12.51
#